data_AF-A0A6J4SM79-F1
#
_entry.id   AF-A0A6J4SM79-F1
#
_cell.length_a   1.000
_cell.length_b   1.000
_cell.length_c   1.000
_cell.angle_alpha   90.00
_cell.angle_beta   90.00
_cell.angle_gamma   90.00
#
_symmetry.space_group_name_H-M   'P 1'
#
loop_
_entity.id
_entity.type
_entity.pdbx_description
1 polymer ?
#
loop_
_entity_poly.entity_id
_entity_poly.type
_entity_poly.pdbx_seq_one_letter_code
_entity_poly.pdbx_strand_id
1 'polypeptide(L)' 'MVRKLVTVALIGGALGLAACNTVRGVGQDLGTAANCTENTIQGTRC' A
#
# COMPACT_ATOMS: atom_id res chain seq x y z
N MET A 1 -14.40 -28.64 11.10
CA MET A 1 -14.48 -27.19 11.40
C MET A 1 -13.11 -26.57 11.61
N VAL A 2 -12.25 -27.12 12.48
CA VAL A 2 -10.89 -26.59 12.75
C VAL A 2 -10.06 -26.35 11.48
N ARG A 3 -10.04 -27.32 10.55
CA ARG A 3 -9.28 -27.20 9.29
C ARG A 3 -9.73 -26.01 8.42
N LYS A 4 -11.03 -25.68 8.42
CA LYS A 4 -11.60 -24.51 7.72
C LYS A 4 -11.19 -23.20 8.40
N LEU A 5 -11.20 -23.16 9.73
CA LEU A 5 -10.77 -21.98 10.48
C LEU A 5 -9.28 -21.70 10.26
N VAL A 6 -8.45 -22.75 10.24
CA VAL A 6 -7.01 -22.62 9.98
C VAL A 6 -6.74 -22.10 8.56
N THR A 7 -7.45 -22.60 7.54
CA THR A 7 -7.29 -22.07 6.18
C THR A 7 -7.76 -20.62 6.05
N VAL A 8 -8.87 -20.25 6.68
CA VAL A 8 -9.34 -18.85 6.67
C VAL A 8 -8.35 -17.94 7.40
N ALA A 9 -7.79 -18.37 8.53
CA ALA A 9 -6.79 -17.61 9.27
C ALA A 9 -5.48 -17.43 8.47
N LEU A 10 -5.03 -18.47 7.77
CA LEU A 10 -3.84 -18.40 6.91
C LEU A 10 -4.04 -17.45 5.73
N ILE A 11 -5.16 -17.58 5.02
CA ILE A 11 -5.48 -16.72 3.88
C ILE A 11 -5.68 -15.27 4.37
N GLY A 12 -6.50 -15.07 5.39
CA GLY A 12 -6.76 -13.74 5.96
C GLY A 12 -5.49 -13.08 6.53
N GLY A 13 -4.64 -13.84 7.20
CA GLY A 13 -3.34 -13.36 7.70
C GLY A 13 -2.39 -12.98 6.57
N ALA A 14 -2.30 -13.79 5.52
CA ALA A 14 -1.47 -13.49 4.36
C ALA A 14 -1.95 -12.22 3.63
N LEU A 15 -3.26 -12.04 3.44
CA LEU A 15 -3.82 -10.83 2.85
C LEU A 15 -3.61 -9.60 3.74
N GLY A 16 -3.77 -9.74 5.05
CA GLY A 16 -3.52 -8.65 6.01
C GLY A 16 -2.07 -8.18 5.98
N LEU A 17 -1.12 -9.12 5.97
CA LEU A 17 0.31 -8.81 5.84
C LEU A 17 0.63 -8.18 4.48
N ALA A 18 0.05 -8.68 3.39
CA ALA A 18 0.23 -8.09 2.06
C ALA A 18 -0.32 -6.65 2.02
N ALA A 19 -1.50 -6.40 2.58
CA ALA A 19 -2.08 -5.06 2.63
C ALA A 19 -1.22 -4.07 3.43
N CYS A 20 -0.71 -4.47 4.61
CA CYS A 20 0.17 -3.60 5.41
C CYS A 20 1.46 -3.22 4.68
N ASN A 21 2.02 -4.13 3.86
CA ASN A 21 3.22 -3.84 3.08
C ASN A 21 2.92 -3.07 1.79
N THR A 22 1.77 -3.32 1.13
CA THR A 22 1.35 -2.63 -0.10
C THR A 22 0.91 -1.18 0.15
N VAL A 23 0.18 -0.90 1.24
CA VAL A 23 -0.24 0.48 1.58
C VAL A 23 0.96 1.39 1.84
N ARG A 24 2.03 0.86 2.43
CA ARG A 24 3.27 1.61 2.65
C ARG A 24 3.97 1.95 1.32
N GLY A 25 4.00 1.01 0.37
CA GLY A 25 4.54 1.27 -0.98
C GLY A 25 3.74 2.33 -1.73
N VAL A 26 2.41 2.14 -1.78
CA VAL A 26 1.49 3.09 -2.45
C VAL A 26 1.59 4.50 -1.83
N GLY A 27 1.76 4.61 -0.51
CA GLY A 27 1.96 5.92 0.13
C GLY A 27 3.24 6.65 -0.31
N GLN A 28 4.33 5.93 -0.54
CA GLN A 28 5.58 6.51 -1.05
C GLN A 28 5.43 6.97 -2.51
N ASP A 29 4.75 6.17 -3.34
CA ASP A 29 4.49 6.50 -4.73
C ASP A 29 3.59 7.75 -4.85
N LEU A 30 2.54 7.82 -4.04
CA LEU A 30 1.66 8.99 -3.96
C LEU A 30 2.38 10.22 -3.42
N GLY A 31 3.27 10.06 -2.43
CA GLY A 31 4.06 11.17 -1.90
C GLY A 31 5.00 11.77 -2.94
N THR A 32 5.67 10.94 -3.73
CA THR A 32 6.52 11.37 -4.84
C THR A 32 5.69 12.07 -5.91
N ALA A 33 4.57 11.47 -6.32
CA ALA A 33 3.67 12.07 -7.32
C ALA A 33 3.07 13.40 -6.85
N ALA A 34 2.71 13.52 -5.57
CA ALA A 34 2.20 14.74 -4.97
C ALA A 34 3.28 15.84 -4.93
N ASN A 35 4.51 15.52 -4.52
CA ASN A 35 5.62 16.47 -4.55
C ASN A 35 5.92 16.94 -5.97
N CYS A 36 5.88 16.03 -6.93
CA CYS A 36 6.07 16.33 -8.34
C CYS A 36 4.96 17.27 -8.87
N THR A 37 3.72 16.99 -8.49
CA THR A 37 2.56 17.81 -8.82
C THR A 37 2.71 19.22 -8.23
N GLU A 38 3.10 19.32 -6.96
CA GLU A 38 3.34 20.58 -6.26
C GLU A 38 4.46 21.38 -6.95
N ASN A 39 5.59 20.75 -7.26
CA ASN A 39 6.69 21.41 -7.98
C ASN A 39 6.23 21.93 -9.33
N THR A 40 5.47 21.12 -10.09
CA THR A 40 4.93 21.52 -11.41
C THR A 40 3.99 22.72 -11.30
N ILE A 41 3.13 22.75 -10.28
CA ILE A 41 2.22 23.88 -9.99
C ILE A 41 3.01 25.12 -9.61
N GLN A 42 4.09 24.97 -8.84
CA GLN A 42 5.00 26.04 -8.45
C GLN A 42 5.98 26.45 -9.57
N GLY A 43 5.86 25.89 -10.78
CA GLY A 43 6.72 26.19 -11.92
C GLY A 43 8.14 25.62 -11.82
N THR A 44 8.36 24.73 -10.85
CA THR A 44 9.62 23.99 -10.63
C THR A 44 9.52 22.62 -11.32
N ARG A 45 10.66 22.04 -11.73
CA ARG A 45 10.67 20.74 -12.40
C ARG A 45 10.42 19.56 -11.46
N CYS A 46 9.67 18.59 -11.96
CA CYS A 46 9.82 17.17 -11.73
C CYS A 46 11.06 16.64 -12.49
#